data_AF-A0AAF0XV30-F1
#
_entry.id   AF-A0AAF0XV30-F1
#
_cell.length_a   1.000
_cell.length_b   1.000
_cell.length_c   1.000
_cell.angle_alpha   90.00
_cell.angle_beta   90.00
_cell.angle_gamma   90.00
#
_symmetry.space_group_name_H-M   'P 1'
#
loop_
_entity.id
_entity.type
_entity.pdbx_description
1 polymer ?
#
loop_
_entity_poly.entity_id
_entity_poly.type
_entity_poly.pdbx_seq_one_letter_code
_entity_poly.pdbx_strand_id
1 'polypeptide(L)'
;MLCERVAISMTEQNVLLQDHLAAPVNEVEHQNLSVNTEEHVMEDPVIDSDRIRRCDSPRERTKKDQASSSQGDKDSGLWRGHEVNPEFVCLLDRIMHTYPETFEHFTTKNKMLSAMNLNLLCTSLDNLTKVSLTEVDCEMIDGYRDICAYLQNHGFDISWMVNCLNYIEHLCFSQPLIPELHGIDCCIEGAKTEVQHLQAHVDDAKINIQDLRAGAKINVQDLQARVDYSKTKLQDLQSLRRKKMAEIEKAFGPRATDLAGGFIGDYLLYGP
;
A
#
# COMPACT_ATOMS: atom_id res chain seq x y z
N MET A 1 16.33 21.33 -9.95
CA MET A 1 16.86 20.11 -9.28
C MET A 1 16.76 20.13 -7.77
N LEU A 2 17.02 21.21 -7.01
CA LEU A 2 16.80 21.22 -5.56
C LEU A 2 15.30 21.26 -5.21
N CYS A 3 14.54 22.26 -5.71
CA CYS A 3 13.06 22.22 -5.60
C CYS A 3 12.44 21.02 -6.30
N GLU A 4 13.04 20.53 -7.38
CA GLU A 4 12.50 19.40 -8.14
C GLU A 4 12.85 18.04 -7.51
N ARG A 5 14.03 17.85 -6.91
CA ARG A 5 14.35 16.62 -6.15
C ARG A 5 13.71 16.63 -4.77
N VAL A 6 13.56 17.78 -4.12
CA VAL A 6 12.78 17.90 -2.89
C VAL A 6 11.29 17.71 -3.19
N ALA A 7 10.76 18.27 -4.29
CA ALA A 7 9.40 18.00 -4.72
C ALA A 7 9.19 16.55 -5.15
N ILE A 8 10.11 15.95 -5.93
CA ILE A 8 10.03 14.54 -6.36
C ILE A 8 10.10 13.61 -5.16
N SER A 9 11.02 13.84 -4.21
CA SER A 9 11.12 13.05 -2.97
C SER A 9 9.86 13.17 -2.10
N MET A 10 9.20 14.33 -2.07
CA MET A 10 7.94 14.52 -1.34
C MET A 10 6.72 13.96 -2.10
N THR A 11 6.72 13.98 -3.44
CA THR A 11 5.66 13.32 -4.23
C THR A 11 5.79 11.80 -4.20
N GLU A 12 7.00 11.23 -4.19
CA GLU A 12 7.21 9.78 -4.07
C GLU A 12 6.80 9.27 -2.67
N GLN A 13 7.03 10.04 -1.60
CA GLN A 13 6.52 9.72 -0.26
C GLN A 13 4.99 9.88 -0.14
N ASN A 14 4.38 10.88 -0.81
CA ASN A 14 2.92 11.06 -0.81
C ASN A 14 2.16 10.02 -1.67
N VAL A 15 2.76 9.52 -2.75
CA VAL A 15 2.16 8.45 -3.58
C VAL A 15 2.15 7.11 -2.82
N LEU A 16 3.21 6.81 -2.06
CA LEU A 16 3.26 5.65 -1.16
C LEU A 16 2.23 5.71 -0.01
N LEU A 17 1.89 6.91 0.47
CA LEU A 17 0.84 7.12 1.46
C LEU A 17 -0.58 7.05 0.87
N GLN A 18 -0.77 7.41 -0.40
CA GLN A 18 -2.07 7.29 -1.08
C GLN A 18 -2.42 5.85 -1.50
N ASP A 19 -1.44 5.05 -1.92
CA ASP A 19 -1.69 3.65 -2.31
C ASP A 19 -2.05 2.74 -1.12
N HIS A 20 -1.68 3.11 0.11
CA HIS A 20 -2.11 2.41 1.33
C HIS A 20 -3.46 2.86 1.89
N LEU A 21 -4.02 3.98 1.43
CA LEU A 21 -5.34 4.49 1.84
C LEU A 21 -6.45 4.24 0.79
N ALA A 22 -6.10 3.68 -0.37
CA ALA A 22 -7.04 3.36 -1.44
C ALA A 22 -7.58 1.91 -1.39
N ALA A 23 -7.38 1.18 -0.30
CA ALA A 23 -8.08 -0.09 -0.07
C ALA A 23 -9.51 0.22 0.42
N PRO A 24 -10.58 -0.17 -0.33
CA PRO A 24 -11.93 0.02 0.13
C PRO A 24 -12.15 -0.81 1.40
N VAL A 25 -12.41 -0.13 2.51
CA VAL A 25 -13.07 -0.71 3.68
C VAL A 25 -14.47 -1.10 3.22
N ASN A 26 -14.63 -2.37 2.82
CA ASN A 26 -15.93 -2.94 2.55
C ASN A 26 -16.72 -2.94 3.86
N GLU A 27 -17.69 -2.03 3.93
CA GLU A 27 -18.74 -1.98 4.93
C GLU A 27 -19.40 -3.37 5.03
N VAL A 28 -19.33 -3.95 6.22
CA VAL A 28 -20.02 -5.17 6.59
C VAL A 28 -21.50 -4.86 6.73
N GLU A 29 -22.25 -4.97 5.63
CA GLU A 29 -23.70 -5.13 5.71
C GLU A 29 -24.04 -6.58 6.08
N HIS A 30 -24.51 -6.74 7.31
CA HIS A 30 -25.17 -7.96 7.77
C HIS A 30 -26.51 -8.16 7.03
N GLN A 31 -26.56 -9.05 6.03
CA GLN A 31 -27.79 -9.78 5.68
C GLN A 31 -27.52 -11.25 5.30
N ASN A 32 -27.93 -12.13 6.21
CA ASN A 32 -28.54 -13.45 6.04
C ASN A 32 -28.18 -14.34 4.82
N LEU A 33 -27.55 -15.48 5.16
CA LEU A 33 -27.90 -16.86 4.72
C LEU A 33 -28.48 -17.05 3.30
N SER A 34 -27.63 -17.50 2.39
CA SER A 34 -27.95 -18.66 1.53
C SER A 34 -26.66 -19.30 1.02
N VAL A 35 -26.41 -20.51 1.50
CA VAL A 35 -25.38 -21.41 1.00
C VAL A 35 -25.80 -21.89 -0.39
N ASN A 36 -24.98 -21.63 -1.41
CA ASN A 36 -24.85 -22.49 -2.58
C ASN A 36 -23.38 -22.44 -3.02
N THR A 37 -22.71 -23.57 -2.80
CA THR A 37 -21.35 -23.83 -3.26
C THR A 37 -21.42 -24.24 -4.72
N GLU A 38 -20.98 -23.38 -5.63
CA GLU A 38 -20.57 -23.78 -6.98
C GLU A 38 -19.05 -23.58 -7.10
N GLU A 39 -18.38 -24.67 -7.44
CA GLU A 39 -16.95 -24.73 -7.71
C GLU A 39 -16.61 -23.82 -8.90
N HIS A 40 -16.01 -22.67 -8.63
CA HIS A 40 -15.34 -21.89 -9.67
C HIS A 40 -13.86 -22.26 -9.68
N VAL A 41 -13.48 -23.07 -10.67
CA VAL A 41 -12.09 -23.30 -11.08
C VAL A 41 -11.50 -21.94 -11.44
N MET A 42 -10.51 -21.50 -10.66
CA MET A 42 -9.64 -20.36 -11.00
C MET A 42 -8.59 -20.85 -12.00
N GLU A 43 -8.67 -20.36 -13.23
CA GLU A 43 -7.53 -20.39 -14.14
C GLU A 43 -6.54 -19.29 -13.74
N ASP A 44 -5.28 -19.69 -13.55
CA ASP A 44 -4.14 -18.79 -13.29
C ASP A 44 -3.93 -17.84 -14.48
N PRO A 45 -3.83 -16.51 -14.26
CA PRO A 45 -3.35 -15.61 -15.28
C PRO A 45 -1.82 -15.70 -15.33
N VAL A 46 -1.31 -16.47 -16.30
CA VAL A 46 0.10 -16.43 -16.72
C VAL A 46 0.39 -15.04 -17.28
N ILE A 47 1.03 -14.20 -16.47
CA ILE A 47 1.53 -12.88 -16.88
C ILE A 47 2.84 -13.11 -17.67
N ASP A 48 2.72 -13.07 -18.99
CA ASP A 48 3.80 -13.07 -19.96
C ASP A 48 4.58 -11.74 -19.88
N SER A 49 5.71 -11.76 -19.17
CA SER A 49 6.65 -10.65 -19.06
C SER A 49 7.87 -10.89 -19.96
N ASP A 50 7.67 -10.95 -21.27
CA ASP A 50 8.79 -10.92 -22.22
C ASP A 50 8.48 -10.11 -23.47
N ARG A 51 8.57 -8.77 -23.35
CA ARG A 51 8.65 -7.89 -24.52
C ARG A 51 9.66 -6.77 -24.34
N ILE A 52 10.90 -7.17 -24.07
CA ILE A 52 12.08 -6.33 -24.29
C ILE A 52 12.23 -6.13 -25.81
N ARG A 53 11.79 -4.97 -26.28
CA ARG A 53 11.95 -4.51 -27.66
C ARG A 53 13.43 -4.20 -27.92
N ARG A 54 14.20 -5.22 -28.34
CA ARG A 54 15.51 -5.02 -28.95
C ARG A 54 15.34 -4.26 -30.27
N CYS A 55 15.90 -3.06 -30.32
CA CYS A 55 16.12 -2.32 -31.56
C CYS A 55 17.43 -2.81 -32.20
N ASP A 56 17.36 -3.88 -32.98
CA ASP A 56 18.44 -4.25 -33.90
C ASP A 56 18.17 -3.60 -35.26
N SER A 57 18.91 -2.53 -35.58
CA SER A 57 19.03 -2.03 -36.95
C SER A 57 20.30 -2.60 -37.59
N PRO A 58 20.23 -3.26 -38.76
CA PRO A 58 21.40 -3.77 -39.44
C PRO A 58 22.04 -2.63 -40.22
N ARG A 59 23.29 -2.28 -39.89
CA ARG A 59 24.08 -1.40 -40.75
C ARG A 59 25.50 -1.93 -40.92
N GLU A 60 25.58 -2.87 -41.84
CA GLU A 60 26.73 -3.11 -42.69
C GLU A 60 27.18 -1.78 -43.33
N ARG A 61 28.42 -1.35 -43.05
CA ARG A 61 29.28 -0.58 -43.95
C ARG A 61 30.69 -0.38 -43.39
N THR A 62 31.58 -1.18 -43.95
CA THR A 62 32.88 -0.76 -44.51
C THR A 62 33.83 0.06 -43.62
N LYS A 63 34.85 -0.65 -43.14
CA LYS A 63 36.15 -0.10 -42.71
C LYS A 63 36.65 0.96 -43.70
N LYS A 64 36.70 2.21 -43.26
CA LYS A 64 37.62 3.21 -43.77
C LYS A 64 38.36 3.80 -42.58
N ASP A 65 39.61 3.41 -42.48
CA ASP A 65 40.62 4.03 -41.64
C ASP A 65 40.84 5.46 -42.13
N GLN A 66 40.02 6.37 -41.65
CA GLN A 66 40.26 7.80 -41.77
C GLN A 66 40.67 8.27 -40.38
N ALA A 67 41.99 8.42 -40.21
CA ALA A 67 42.60 9.09 -39.08
C ALA A 67 41.98 10.49 -38.97
N SER A 68 40.93 10.59 -38.16
CA SER A 68 40.34 11.85 -37.77
C SER A 68 41.35 12.47 -36.83
N SER A 69 42.06 13.47 -37.36
CA SER A 69 42.83 14.42 -36.58
C SER A 69 41.91 14.95 -35.48
N SER A 70 42.09 14.42 -34.27
CA SER A 70 41.59 14.97 -33.01
C SER A 70 42.34 16.28 -32.77
N GLN A 71 42.05 17.26 -33.60
CA GLN A 71 42.52 18.61 -33.43
C GLN A 71 41.62 19.21 -32.37
N GLY A 72 42.15 19.22 -31.14
CA GLY A 72 41.45 19.54 -29.91
C GLY A 72 40.63 20.82 -30.02
N ASP A 73 39.35 20.65 -30.30
CA ASP A 73 38.33 21.58 -29.89
C ASP A 73 38.22 21.36 -28.38
N LYS A 74 39.04 22.09 -27.63
CA LYS A 74 38.90 22.20 -26.19
C LYS A 74 37.54 22.86 -26.01
N ASP A 75 36.49 22.04 -25.91
CA ASP A 75 35.10 22.44 -25.70
C ASP A 75 35.10 23.58 -24.71
N SER A 76 35.03 24.76 -25.31
CA SER A 76 35.52 25.97 -24.70
C SER A 76 34.58 26.23 -23.55
N GLY A 77 35.09 26.29 -22.31
CA GLY A 77 34.35 26.75 -21.14
C GLY A 77 33.93 28.20 -21.34
N LEU A 78 33.18 28.49 -22.39
CA LEU A 78 32.70 29.77 -22.83
C LEU A 78 31.19 29.65 -22.86
N TRP A 79 30.55 30.25 -21.88
CA TRP A 79 29.11 30.38 -21.86
C TRP A 79 28.73 31.79 -22.32
N ARG A 80 28.08 31.89 -23.48
CA ARG A 80 27.73 33.17 -24.14
C ARG A 80 28.90 34.16 -24.28
N GLY A 81 30.11 33.64 -24.49
CA GLY A 81 31.33 34.44 -24.66
C GLY A 81 32.03 34.83 -23.35
N HIS A 82 31.61 34.28 -22.21
CA HIS A 82 32.26 34.41 -20.91
C HIS A 82 32.97 33.13 -20.51
N GLU A 83 34.22 33.24 -20.06
CA GLU A 83 35.01 32.11 -19.59
C GLU A 83 34.48 31.59 -18.25
N VAL A 84 33.93 30.39 -18.27
CA VAL A 84 33.37 29.67 -17.12
C VAL A 84 34.01 28.29 -17.04
N ASN A 85 33.98 27.66 -15.87
CA ASN A 85 34.45 26.29 -15.78
C ASN A 85 33.58 25.38 -16.68
N PRO A 86 34.18 24.45 -17.43
CA PRO A 86 33.46 23.64 -18.41
C PRO A 86 32.32 22.82 -17.79
N GLU A 87 32.48 22.36 -16.55
CA GLU A 87 31.43 21.63 -15.81
C GLU A 87 30.17 22.48 -15.54
N PHE A 88 30.29 23.81 -15.57
CA PHE A 88 29.19 24.73 -15.25
C PHE A 88 28.40 25.19 -16.47
N VAL A 89 28.86 24.92 -17.69
CA VAL A 89 28.16 25.33 -18.93
C VAL A 89 26.74 24.75 -18.96
N CYS A 90 26.60 23.44 -18.70
CA CYS A 90 25.30 22.77 -18.65
C CYS A 90 24.39 23.30 -17.53
N LEU A 91 24.97 23.67 -16.39
CA LEU A 91 24.21 24.24 -15.27
C LEU A 91 23.67 25.63 -15.64
N LEU A 92 24.49 26.48 -16.24
CA LEU A 92 24.08 27.81 -16.69
C LEU A 92 23.01 27.77 -17.78
N ASP A 93 23.14 26.86 -18.75
CA ASP A 93 22.09 26.64 -19.77
C ASP A 93 20.76 26.22 -19.13
N ARG A 94 20.82 25.34 -18.12
CA ARG A 94 19.63 24.93 -17.39
C ARG A 94 19.02 26.08 -16.59
N ILE A 95 19.83 26.91 -15.93
CA ILE A 95 19.34 28.08 -15.20
C ILE A 95 18.68 29.05 -16.17
N MET A 96 19.32 29.35 -17.31
CA MET A 96 18.76 30.25 -18.33
C MET A 96 17.42 29.75 -18.88
N HIS A 97 17.27 28.44 -19.06
CA HIS A 97 16.00 27.87 -19.52
C HIS A 97 14.91 27.90 -18.43
N THR A 98 15.29 27.66 -17.17
CA THR A 98 14.33 27.51 -16.06
C THR A 98 13.93 28.86 -15.45
N TYR A 99 14.88 29.79 -15.36
CA TYR A 99 14.80 31.09 -14.72
C TYR A 99 15.45 32.15 -15.62
N PRO A 100 14.90 32.41 -16.82
CA PRO A 100 15.49 33.32 -17.79
C PRO A 100 15.73 34.75 -17.23
N GLU A 101 14.88 35.19 -16.31
CA GLU A 101 15.00 36.47 -15.57
C GLU A 101 16.34 36.61 -14.85
N THR A 102 16.97 35.50 -14.47
CA THR A 102 18.26 35.48 -13.74
C THR A 102 19.34 36.31 -14.44
N PHE A 103 19.31 36.36 -15.77
CA PHE A 103 20.33 37.03 -16.58
C PHE A 103 19.79 38.27 -17.32
N GLU A 104 18.55 38.68 -17.09
CA GLU A 104 17.92 39.78 -17.85
C GLU A 104 18.68 41.11 -17.68
N HIS A 105 19.14 41.39 -16.46
CA HIS A 105 19.88 42.61 -16.12
C HIS A 105 21.39 42.40 -16.09
N PHE A 106 21.86 41.21 -16.44
CA PHE A 106 23.28 40.87 -16.46
C PHE A 106 23.96 41.50 -17.68
N THR A 107 24.41 42.75 -17.52
CA THR A 107 24.99 43.57 -18.60
C THR A 107 26.38 44.10 -18.23
N THR A 108 27.17 43.30 -17.52
CA THR A 108 28.51 43.71 -17.09
C THR A 108 29.47 43.79 -18.29
N LYS A 109 30.02 44.98 -18.57
CA LYS A 109 30.99 45.18 -19.66
C LYS A 109 32.35 44.52 -19.38
N ASN A 110 32.66 44.26 -18.12
CA ASN A 110 33.92 43.65 -17.70
C ASN A 110 33.79 42.11 -17.75
N LYS A 111 34.26 41.51 -18.85
CA LYS A 111 34.21 40.06 -19.09
C LYS A 111 34.80 39.21 -17.96
N MET A 112 35.87 39.70 -17.31
CA MET A 112 36.53 38.97 -16.22
C MET A 112 35.64 38.93 -14.97
N LEU A 113 35.01 40.06 -14.64
CA LEU A 113 34.05 40.12 -13.54
C LEU A 113 32.80 39.28 -13.82
N SER A 114 32.31 39.32 -15.07
CA SER A 114 31.19 38.46 -15.51
C SER A 114 31.50 36.97 -15.31
N ALA A 115 32.67 36.53 -15.78
CA ALA A 115 33.17 35.17 -15.63
C ALA A 115 33.26 34.74 -14.15
N MET A 116 33.84 35.60 -13.30
CA MET A 116 33.96 35.35 -11.88
C MET A 116 32.60 35.18 -11.20
N ASN A 117 31.64 36.04 -11.52
CA ASN A 117 30.29 35.99 -10.94
C ASN A 117 29.50 34.76 -11.40
N LEU A 118 29.65 34.36 -12.68
CA LEU A 118 29.04 33.13 -13.20
C LEU A 118 29.58 31.89 -12.50
N ASN A 119 30.91 31.79 -12.33
CA ASN A 119 31.53 30.68 -11.61
C ASN A 119 31.15 30.67 -10.13
N LEU A 120 31.03 31.84 -9.50
CA LEU A 120 30.56 31.97 -8.11
C LEU A 120 29.13 31.43 -7.98
N LEU A 121 28.20 31.88 -8.82
CA LEU A 121 26.82 31.39 -8.84
C LEU A 121 26.78 29.86 -8.96
N CYS A 122 27.49 29.29 -9.93
CA CYS A 122 27.50 27.86 -10.17
C CYS A 122 28.12 27.07 -9.03
N THR A 123 29.22 27.56 -8.45
CA THR A 123 29.90 26.92 -7.32
C THR A 123 29.00 26.95 -6.07
N SER A 124 28.35 28.07 -5.80
CA SER A 124 27.40 28.18 -4.69
C SER A 124 26.20 27.25 -4.86
N LEU A 125 25.66 27.12 -6.08
CA LEU A 125 24.58 26.18 -6.36
C LEU A 125 25.04 24.72 -6.24
N ASP A 126 26.20 24.38 -6.78
CA ASP A 126 26.78 23.04 -6.67
C ASP A 126 27.01 22.65 -5.20
N ASN A 127 27.60 23.55 -4.41
CA ASN A 127 27.78 23.35 -2.97
C ASN A 127 26.43 23.20 -2.26
N LEU A 128 25.46 24.09 -2.52
CA LEU A 128 24.13 24.01 -1.92
C LEU A 128 23.43 22.69 -2.25
N THR A 129 23.63 22.12 -3.45
CA THR A 129 23.06 20.82 -3.82
C THR A 129 23.75 19.62 -3.18
N LYS A 130 24.98 19.78 -2.67
CA LYS A 130 25.77 18.72 -2.05
C LYS A 130 25.59 18.66 -0.53
N VAL A 131 25.23 19.77 0.11
CA VAL A 131 25.03 19.81 1.56
C VAL A 131 23.73 19.10 1.93
N SER A 132 23.79 18.20 2.92
CA SER A 132 22.60 17.54 3.44
C SER A 132 21.79 18.49 4.35
N LEU A 133 20.46 18.35 4.38
CA LEU A 133 19.61 19.19 5.24
C LEU A 133 19.96 19.09 6.73
N THR A 134 20.56 17.98 7.16
CA THR A 134 21.01 17.76 8.54
C THR A 134 22.29 18.50 8.90
N GLU A 135 23.08 18.90 7.91
CA GLU A 135 24.33 19.66 8.09
C GLU A 135 24.12 21.17 7.91
N VAL A 136 22.92 21.60 7.52
CA VAL A 136 22.60 23.01 7.34
C VAL A 136 22.47 23.69 8.71
N ASP A 137 23.30 24.69 8.97
CA ASP A 137 23.18 25.60 10.12
C ASP A 137 22.84 27.04 9.67
N CYS A 138 22.53 27.89 10.64
CA CYS A 138 22.15 29.28 10.36
C CYS A 138 23.31 30.07 9.72
N GLU A 139 24.54 29.82 10.15
CA GLU A 139 25.74 30.52 9.63
C GLU A 139 25.94 30.23 8.14
N MET A 140 25.73 28.98 7.72
CA MET A 140 25.81 28.60 6.33
C MET A 140 24.70 29.23 5.49
N ILE A 141 23.46 29.30 5.99
CA ILE A 141 22.36 30.00 5.32
C ILE A 141 22.70 31.47 5.14
N ASP A 142 23.20 32.13 6.19
CA ASP A 142 23.61 33.55 6.13
C ASP A 142 24.75 33.75 5.11
N GLY A 143 25.74 32.86 5.09
CA GLY A 143 26.81 32.90 4.08
C GLY A 143 26.29 32.79 2.64
N TYR A 144 25.29 31.94 2.38
CA TYR A 144 24.65 31.89 1.06
C TYR A 144 23.82 33.15 0.76
N ARG A 145 23.18 33.77 1.76
CA ARG A 145 22.46 35.05 1.58
C ARG A 145 23.40 36.18 1.22
N ASP A 146 24.59 36.25 1.81
CA ASP A 146 25.62 37.23 1.46
C ASP A 146 26.07 37.09 0.01
N ILE A 147 26.28 35.85 -0.46
CA ILE A 147 26.58 35.58 -1.88
C ILE A 147 25.41 36.01 -2.76
N CYS A 148 24.17 35.76 -2.34
CA CYS A 148 23.00 36.20 -3.09
C CYS A 148 22.94 37.73 -3.20
N ALA A 149 23.12 38.44 -2.09
CA ALA A 149 23.15 39.90 -2.09
C ALA A 149 24.28 40.45 -2.99
N TYR A 150 25.45 39.83 -2.95
CA TYR A 150 26.57 40.18 -3.84
C TYR A 150 26.19 40.01 -5.33
N LEU A 151 25.61 38.88 -5.73
CA LEU A 151 25.22 38.63 -7.12
C LEU A 151 24.08 39.55 -7.58
N GLN A 152 23.10 39.81 -6.71
CA GLN A 152 22.02 40.77 -6.99
C GLN A 152 22.56 42.18 -7.27
N ASN A 153 23.56 42.63 -6.51
CA ASN A 153 24.24 43.91 -6.75
C ASN A 153 24.98 43.95 -8.12
N HIS A 154 25.21 42.81 -8.75
CA HIS A 154 25.80 42.68 -10.09
C HIS A 154 24.77 42.41 -11.19
N GLY A 155 23.48 42.55 -10.89
CA GLY A 155 22.39 42.47 -11.87
C GLY A 155 21.86 41.06 -12.13
N PHE A 156 22.15 40.09 -11.26
CA PHE A 156 21.52 38.77 -11.32
C PHE A 156 20.19 38.78 -10.57
N ASP A 157 19.11 38.34 -11.21
CA ASP A 157 17.85 38.06 -10.50
C ASP A 157 17.85 36.62 -9.96
N ILE A 158 18.29 36.48 -8.72
CA ILE A 158 18.33 35.19 -8.01
C ILE A 158 17.29 35.13 -6.89
N SER A 159 16.16 35.82 -7.06
CA SER A 159 15.01 35.75 -6.16
C SER A 159 14.56 34.29 -5.90
N TRP A 160 14.62 33.42 -6.92
CA TRP A 160 14.34 31.99 -6.78
C TRP A 160 15.30 31.28 -5.82
N MET A 161 16.59 31.63 -5.81
CA MET A 161 17.58 31.04 -4.90
C MET A 161 17.36 31.51 -3.47
N VAL A 162 17.05 32.80 -3.28
CA VAL A 162 16.69 33.36 -1.97
C VAL A 162 15.44 32.66 -1.42
N ASN A 163 14.42 32.43 -2.25
CA ASN A 163 13.23 31.68 -1.84
C ASN A 163 13.56 30.23 -1.47
N CYS A 164 14.45 29.56 -2.21
CA CYS A 164 14.96 28.23 -1.85
C CYS A 164 15.63 28.25 -0.47
N LEU A 165 16.47 29.24 -0.17
CA LEU A 165 17.13 29.38 1.13
C LEU A 165 16.12 29.63 2.26
N ASN A 166 15.13 30.50 2.04
CA ASN A 166 14.04 30.74 3.00
C ASN A 166 13.29 29.44 3.31
N TYR A 167 13.03 28.61 2.30
CA TYR A 167 12.36 27.34 2.47
C TYR A 167 13.21 26.34 3.27
N ILE A 168 14.50 26.22 2.94
CA ILE A 168 15.44 25.37 3.69
C ILE A 168 15.52 25.82 5.15
N GLU A 169 15.68 27.13 5.39
CA GLU A 169 15.70 27.70 6.74
C GLU A 169 14.42 27.38 7.50
N HIS A 170 13.26 27.51 6.86
CA HIS A 170 11.98 27.14 7.47
C HIS A 170 11.94 25.66 7.85
N LEU A 171 12.36 24.76 6.95
CA LEU A 171 12.41 23.32 7.22
C LEU A 171 13.38 22.96 8.35
N CYS A 172 14.53 23.62 8.42
CA CYS A 172 15.57 23.33 9.41
C CYS A 172 15.24 23.94 10.79
N PHE A 173 14.61 25.12 10.84
CA PHE A 173 14.56 25.91 12.08
C PHE A 173 13.15 26.30 12.56
N SER A 174 12.12 26.38 11.70
CA SER A 174 10.84 27.00 12.10
C SER A 174 9.91 26.10 12.89
N GLN A 175 10.07 24.78 12.78
CA GLN A 175 9.45 23.80 13.68
C GLN A 175 10.05 22.47 13.27
N PRO A 176 10.61 21.68 14.18
CA PRO A 176 11.14 20.41 13.76
C PRO A 176 9.91 19.55 13.41
N LEU A 177 9.66 19.41 12.10
CA LEU A 177 8.72 18.41 11.57
C LEU A 177 9.15 17.02 12.02
N ILE A 178 10.40 16.86 12.45
CA ILE A 178 11.00 15.62 12.93
C ILE A 178 10.29 15.08 14.18
N PRO A 179 10.12 15.81 15.31
CA PRO A 179 9.26 15.38 16.42
C PRO A 179 7.81 15.09 16.05
N GLU A 180 7.21 15.83 15.12
CA GLU A 180 5.84 15.57 14.68
C GLU A 180 5.75 14.27 13.88
N LEU A 181 6.65 14.07 12.92
CA LEU A 181 6.80 12.82 12.16
C LEU A 181 7.11 11.64 13.09
N HIS A 182 8.02 11.80 14.04
CA HIS A 182 8.31 10.78 15.04
C HIS A 182 7.07 10.47 15.91
N GLY A 183 6.28 11.49 16.27
CA GLY A 183 5.01 11.30 16.96
C GLY A 183 4.01 10.49 16.14
N ILE A 184 3.89 10.80 14.85
CA ILE A 184 3.05 10.05 13.89
C ILE A 184 3.54 8.60 13.75
N ASP A 185 4.84 8.38 13.58
CA ASP A 185 5.44 7.04 13.49
C ASP A 185 5.17 6.21 14.75
N CYS A 186 5.29 6.82 15.94
CA CYS A 186 4.93 6.17 17.21
C CYS A 186 3.44 5.78 17.25
N CYS A 187 2.55 6.67 16.79
CA CYS A 187 1.11 6.36 16.71
C CYS A 187 0.81 5.24 15.73
N ILE A 188 1.48 5.19 14.58
CA ILE A 188 1.32 4.13 13.57
C ILE A 188 1.74 2.78 14.14
N GLU A 189 2.91 2.68 14.79
CA GLU A 189 3.36 1.42 15.40
C GLU A 189 2.48 1.00 16.58
N GLY A 190 1.94 1.95 17.34
CA GLY A 190 0.91 1.70 18.36
C GLY A 190 -0.35 1.07 17.76
N ALA A 191 -0.94 1.71 16.75
CA ALA A 191 -2.15 1.21 16.07
C ALA A 191 -1.94 -0.17 15.42
N LYS A 192 -0.78 -0.39 14.81
CA LYS A 192 -0.40 -1.68 14.23
C LYS A 192 -0.34 -2.80 15.27
N THR A 193 0.18 -2.50 16.47
CA THR A 193 0.20 -3.45 17.59
C THR A 193 -1.22 -3.78 18.06
N GLU A 194 -2.11 -2.79 18.14
CA GLU A 194 -3.52 -3.00 18.49
C GLU A 194 -4.26 -3.86 17.45
N VAL A 195 -4.03 -3.62 16.16
CA VAL A 195 -4.60 -4.43 15.07
C VAL A 195 -4.12 -5.88 15.16
N GLN A 196 -2.83 -6.12 15.43
CA GLN A 196 -2.31 -7.47 15.62
C GLN A 196 -2.93 -8.18 16.83
N HIS A 197 -3.15 -7.46 17.93
CA HIS A 197 -3.83 -8.00 19.11
C HIS A 197 -5.30 -8.37 18.80
N LEU A 198 -6.04 -7.49 18.11
CA LEU A 198 -7.41 -7.77 17.69
C LEU A 198 -7.49 -8.95 16.72
N GLN A 199 -6.54 -9.06 15.79
CA GLN A 199 -6.44 -10.19 14.87
C GLN A 199 -6.28 -11.51 15.63
N ALA A 200 -5.38 -11.56 16.62
CA ALA A 200 -5.20 -12.74 17.46
C ALA A 200 -6.48 -13.13 18.22
N HIS A 201 -7.23 -12.15 18.73
CA HIS A 201 -8.51 -12.40 19.39
C HIS A 201 -9.59 -12.93 18.43
N VAL A 202 -9.62 -12.43 17.19
CA VAL A 202 -10.53 -12.95 16.14
C VAL A 202 -10.18 -14.40 15.80
N ASP A 203 -8.91 -14.74 15.69
CA ASP A 203 -8.47 -16.10 15.39
C ASP A 203 -8.80 -17.07 16.53
N ASP A 204 -8.63 -16.67 17.79
CA ASP A 204 -9.06 -17.46 18.95
C ASP A 204 -10.58 -17.67 18.98
N ALA A 205 -11.36 -16.60 18.78
CA ALA A 205 -12.81 -16.68 18.71
C ALA A 205 -13.29 -17.62 17.58
N LYS A 206 -12.60 -17.62 16.44
CA LYS A 206 -12.88 -18.51 15.31
C LYS A 206 -12.65 -19.97 15.67
N ILE A 207 -11.58 -20.31 16.38
CA ILE A 207 -11.31 -21.67 16.87
C ILE A 207 -12.43 -22.10 17.84
N ASN A 208 -12.76 -21.26 18.82
CA ASN A 208 -13.83 -21.53 19.78
C ASN A 208 -15.20 -21.82 19.10
N ILE A 209 -15.55 -21.05 18.06
CA ILE A 209 -16.78 -21.28 17.28
C ILE A 209 -16.74 -22.62 16.54
N GLN A 210 -15.58 -23.00 15.98
CA GLN A 210 -15.42 -24.29 15.30
C GLN A 210 -15.59 -25.47 16.29
N ASP A 211 -15.03 -25.37 17.48
CA ASP A 211 -15.14 -26.39 18.53
C ASP A 211 -16.59 -26.54 19.00
N LEU A 212 -17.29 -25.43 19.26
CA LEU A 212 -18.71 -25.44 19.61
C LEU A 212 -19.56 -26.07 18.49
N ARG A 213 -19.25 -25.76 17.23
CA ARG A 213 -19.93 -26.34 16.07
C ARG A 213 -19.70 -27.86 15.98
N ALA A 214 -18.49 -28.33 16.24
CA ALA A 214 -18.17 -29.75 16.26
C ALA A 214 -18.91 -30.47 17.39
N GLY A 215 -18.91 -29.90 18.60
CA GLY A 215 -19.65 -30.43 19.75
C GLY A 215 -21.16 -30.52 19.49
N ALA A 216 -21.76 -29.47 18.92
CA ALA A 216 -23.17 -29.47 18.55
C ALA A 216 -23.50 -30.55 17.51
N LYS A 217 -22.61 -30.76 16.52
CA LYS A 217 -22.78 -31.81 15.50
C LYS A 217 -22.81 -33.21 16.10
N ILE A 218 -21.92 -33.50 17.06
CA ILE A 218 -21.88 -34.78 17.77
C ILE A 218 -23.18 -35.01 18.55
N ASN A 219 -23.65 -33.99 19.28
CA ASN A 219 -24.89 -34.08 20.05
C ASN A 219 -26.12 -34.37 19.17
N VAL A 220 -26.20 -33.72 18.00
CA VAL A 220 -27.28 -33.99 17.02
C VAL A 220 -27.22 -35.43 16.51
N GLN A 221 -26.02 -35.95 16.22
CA GLN A 221 -25.85 -37.34 15.77
C GLN A 221 -26.24 -38.36 16.85
N ASP A 222 -25.88 -38.12 18.12
CA ASP A 222 -26.30 -38.99 19.24
C ASP A 222 -27.83 -39.00 19.41
N LEU A 223 -28.45 -37.81 19.39
CA LEU A 223 -29.92 -37.70 19.46
C LEU A 223 -30.59 -38.44 18.30
N GLN A 224 -30.06 -38.30 17.07
CA GLN A 224 -30.57 -39.02 15.91
C GLN A 224 -30.48 -40.53 16.11
N ALA A 225 -29.34 -41.05 16.58
CA ALA A 225 -29.16 -42.48 16.86
C ALA A 225 -30.16 -43.00 17.92
N ARG A 226 -30.43 -42.21 18.97
CA ARG A 226 -31.42 -42.55 20.01
C ARG A 226 -32.85 -42.57 19.48
N VAL A 227 -33.19 -41.63 18.59
CA VAL A 227 -34.50 -41.59 17.92
C VAL A 227 -34.67 -42.82 17.03
N ASP A 228 -33.66 -43.17 16.23
CA ASP A 228 -33.69 -44.33 15.35
C ASP A 228 -33.80 -45.65 16.12
N TYR A 229 -33.05 -45.79 17.21
CA TYR A 229 -33.18 -46.93 18.13
C TYR A 229 -34.60 -47.05 18.69
N SER A 230 -35.17 -45.94 19.17
CA SER A 230 -36.53 -45.90 19.73
C SER A 230 -37.58 -46.26 18.68
N LYS A 231 -37.39 -45.83 17.44
CA LYS A 231 -38.26 -46.16 16.30
C LYS A 231 -38.25 -47.66 15.99
N THR A 232 -37.07 -48.28 15.92
CA THR A 232 -36.93 -49.73 15.72
C THR A 232 -37.61 -50.51 16.84
N LYS A 233 -37.36 -50.13 18.10
CA LYS A 233 -38.01 -50.76 19.27
C LYS A 233 -39.54 -50.64 19.22
N LEU A 234 -40.06 -49.49 18.78
CA LEU A 234 -41.50 -49.30 18.60
C LEU A 234 -42.07 -50.23 17.52
N GLN A 235 -41.36 -50.40 16.39
CA GLN A 235 -41.75 -51.32 15.31
C GLN A 235 -41.75 -52.79 15.79
N ASP A 236 -40.76 -53.19 16.59
CA ASP A 236 -40.71 -54.52 17.19
C ASP A 236 -41.89 -54.76 18.12
N LEU A 237 -42.23 -53.79 18.97
CA LEU A 237 -43.39 -53.86 19.86
C LEU A 237 -44.72 -53.92 19.09
N GLN A 238 -44.86 -53.14 18.02
CA GLN A 238 -46.04 -53.20 17.15
C GLN A 238 -46.16 -54.57 16.46
N SER A 239 -45.05 -55.16 16.04
CA SER A 239 -45.01 -56.49 15.43
C SER A 239 -45.35 -57.59 16.44
N LEU A 240 -44.82 -57.50 17.65
CA LEU A 240 -45.15 -58.39 18.77
C LEU A 240 -46.63 -58.31 19.13
N ARG A 241 -47.19 -57.09 19.22
CA ARG A 241 -48.62 -56.87 19.46
C ARG A 241 -49.48 -57.56 18.40
N ARG A 242 -49.18 -57.34 17.12
CA ARG A 242 -49.90 -57.99 16.00
C ARG A 242 -49.86 -59.52 16.11
N LYS A 243 -48.68 -60.08 16.39
CA LYS A 243 -48.51 -61.54 16.60
C LYS A 243 -49.37 -62.04 17.76
N LYS A 244 -49.35 -61.34 18.90
CA LYS A 244 -50.13 -61.71 20.09
C LYS A 244 -51.64 -61.62 19.85
N MET A 245 -52.10 -60.60 19.14
CA MET A 245 -53.51 -60.49 18.74
C MET A 245 -53.95 -61.65 17.85
N ALA A 246 -53.12 -62.05 16.87
CA ALA A 246 -53.41 -63.20 16.03
C ALA A 246 -53.44 -64.54 16.81
N GLU A 247 -52.55 -64.71 17.80
CA GLU A 247 -52.58 -65.86 18.72
C GLU A 247 -53.89 -65.92 19.51
N ILE A 248 -54.39 -64.77 20.01
CA ILE A 248 -55.67 -64.66 20.73
C ILE A 248 -56.84 -65.00 19.81
N GLU A 249 -56.90 -64.39 18.62
CA GLU A 249 -57.97 -64.65 17.64
C GLU A 249 -58.05 -66.14 17.27
N LYS A 250 -56.91 -66.80 17.09
CA LYS A 250 -56.84 -68.24 16.84
C LYS A 250 -57.39 -69.07 18.00
N ALA A 251 -57.16 -68.66 19.25
CA ALA A 251 -57.58 -69.41 20.44
C ALA A 251 -59.07 -69.25 20.76
N PHE A 252 -59.66 -68.08 20.53
CA PHE A 252 -61.03 -67.76 20.94
C PHE A 252 -62.02 -67.59 19.78
N GLY A 253 -61.56 -67.73 18.53
CA GLY A 253 -62.35 -67.50 17.33
C GLY A 253 -62.52 -66.02 16.97
N PRO A 254 -62.99 -65.71 15.76
CA PRO A 254 -63.05 -64.33 15.23
C PRO A 254 -64.03 -63.40 15.98
N ARG A 255 -64.85 -63.94 16.90
CA ARG A 255 -65.80 -63.16 17.74
C ARG A 255 -65.20 -62.62 19.05
N ALA A 256 -63.95 -62.96 19.38
CA ALA A 256 -63.29 -62.42 20.56
C ALA A 256 -62.87 -60.94 20.40
N THR A 257 -62.93 -60.38 19.19
CA THR A 257 -62.68 -58.96 18.91
C THR A 257 -63.79 -58.04 19.43
N ASP A 258 -65.03 -58.52 19.59
CA ASP A 258 -66.12 -57.74 20.20
C ASP A 258 -65.92 -57.48 21.71
N LEU A 259 -65.03 -58.24 22.37
CA LEU A 259 -64.62 -57.98 23.76
C LEU A 259 -63.57 -56.86 23.87
N ALA A 260 -62.83 -56.55 22.80
CA ALA A 260 -61.78 -55.53 22.82
C ALA A 260 -62.32 -54.08 22.73
N GLY A 261 -63.60 -53.91 22.37
CA GLY A 261 -64.29 -52.61 22.33
C GLY A 261 -64.86 -52.14 23.69
N GLY A 262 -64.88 -53.02 24.71
CA GLY A 262 -65.27 -52.67 26.07
C GLY A 262 -64.10 -52.12 26.86
N PHE A 263 -63.81 -50.82 26.72
CA PHE A 263 -62.77 -50.10 27.46
C PHE A 263 -62.98 -50.19 28.99
N ILE A 264 -62.25 -51.08 29.65
CA ILE A 264 -61.84 -50.93 31.06
C ILE A 264 -60.44 -50.31 31.03
N GLY A 265 -60.35 -49.00 30.77
CA GLY A 265 -59.04 -48.34 30.66
C GLY A 265 -59.07 -46.83 30.74
N ASP A 266 -60.15 -46.19 30.27
CA ASP A 266 -60.20 -44.72 30.21
C ASP A 266 -60.41 -44.03 31.57
N TYR A 267 -60.66 -44.78 32.65
CA TYR A 267 -60.89 -44.22 34.00
C TYR A 267 -59.63 -44.05 34.86
N LEU A 268 -58.43 -44.40 34.39
CA LEU A 268 -57.21 -44.37 35.24
C LEU A 268 -56.16 -43.31 34.87
N LEU A 269 -56.41 -42.46 33.86
CA LEU A 269 -55.49 -41.37 33.50
C LEU A 269 -55.96 -39.97 33.92
N TYR A 270 -57.09 -39.87 34.63
CA TYR A 270 -57.48 -38.64 35.33
C TYR A 270 -57.19 -38.81 36.84
N GLY A 271 -55.99 -38.40 37.23
CA GLY A 271 -55.62 -38.10 38.62
C GLY A 271 -55.08 -36.68 38.71
N PRO A 272 -55.33 -35.97 39.83
CA PRO A 272 -55.32 -34.50 39.95
C PRO A 272 -53.95 -33.83 39.76
#